data_AF-A0A975FWI5-F1
#
_entry.id   AF-A0A975FWI5-F1
#
_cell.length_a   1.000
_cell.length_b   1.000
_cell.length_c   1.000
_cell.angle_alpha   90.00
_cell.angle_beta   90.00
_cell.angle_gamma   90.00
#
_symmetry.space_group_name_H-M   'P 1'
#
loop_
_entity.id
_entity.type
_entity.pdbx_description
1 polymer ?
#
loop_
_entity_poly.entity_id
_entity_poly.type
_entity_poly.pdbx_seq_one_letter_code
_entity_poly.pdbx_strand_id
1 'polypeptide(L)'
;MQKIISFIFLTLLMVACKNDAKSTQSKEVKTNDMTTITKKDKKKKVVTGLVEAQIDGKPFKMDNFDQKTSTDVVFLDNGIQFRINDVNKQMILVNMYAPDLLKHIPIAISQQSSALKIGEAYKVKTHSRLEVIVPSGKYLQSDTKALYQGTVSLDELSENRLVVTFNGMGISLGSTLKKELFPMQGKIILDSFNVYDFRT
;
A
#
# COMPACT_ATOMS: atom_id res chain seq x y z
N MET A 1 -0.23 -54.91 -47.66
CA MET A 1 0.54 -55.12 -46.42
C MET A 1 -0.22 -54.48 -45.27
N GLN A 2 -0.85 -55.31 -44.42
CA GLN A 2 -1.43 -54.88 -43.15
C GLN A 2 -0.31 -54.60 -42.16
N LYS A 3 -0.36 -53.43 -41.48
CA LYS A 3 0.02 -53.30 -40.07
C LYS A 3 -0.81 -52.18 -39.43
N ILE A 4 -1.87 -52.59 -38.76
CA ILE A 4 -2.36 -51.92 -37.56
C ILE A 4 -1.39 -52.30 -36.45
N ILE A 5 -0.96 -51.34 -35.62
CA ILE A 5 -0.99 -51.41 -34.16
C ILE A 5 -0.50 -50.06 -33.64
N SER A 6 -1.47 -49.35 -33.08
CA SER A 6 -1.31 -48.21 -32.19
C SER A 6 -0.42 -48.63 -31.00
N PHE A 7 0.59 -47.83 -30.68
CA PHE A 7 1.23 -47.90 -29.37
C PHE A 7 1.34 -46.48 -28.81
N ILE A 8 0.32 -46.15 -28.03
CA ILE A 8 0.26 -45.04 -27.10
C ILE A 8 1.37 -45.24 -26.07
N PHE A 9 2.30 -44.29 -25.98
CA PHE A 9 3.14 -44.12 -24.80
C PHE A 9 2.97 -42.69 -24.31
N LEU A 10 1.83 -42.49 -23.63
CA LEU A 10 1.51 -41.28 -22.87
C LEU A 10 2.24 -41.39 -21.51
N THR A 11 3.47 -40.89 -21.43
CA THR A 11 4.12 -40.70 -20.13
C THR A 11 3.53 -39.49 -19.43
N LEU A 12 2.57 -39.74 -18.53
CA LEU A 12 2.18 -38.83 -17.46
C LEU A 12 3.40 -38.57 -16.57
N LEU A 13 4.09 -37.45 -16.80
CA LEU A 13 4.92 -36.86 -15.75
C LEU A 13 4.00 -36.13 -14.79
N MET A 14 3.50 -36.87 -13.79
CA MET A 14 2.98 -36.26 -12.56
C MET A 14 4.16 -35.62 -11.81
N VAL A 15 4.47 -34.37 -12.16
CA VAL A 15 5.23 -33.51 -11.26
C VAL A 15 4.28 -33.15 -10.12
N ALA A 16 4.38 -33.91 -9.04
CA ALA A 16 3.82 -33.54 -7.76
C ALA A 16 4.42 -32.18 -7.36
N CYS A 17 3.68 -31.10 -7.60
CA CYS A 17 3.86 -29.87 -6.86
C CYS A 17 3.62 -30.21 -5.39
N LYS A 18 4.70 -30.36 -4.63
CA LYS A 18 4.65 -30.21 -3.18
C LYS A 18 4.11 -28.81 -2.92
N ASN A 19 2.83 -28.77 -2.56
CA ASN A 19 2.16 -27.63 -1.99
C ASN A 19 2.82 -27.30 -0.65
N ASP A 20 3.88 -26.49 -0.69
CA ASP A 20 4.25 -25.64 0.43
C ASP A 20 3.60 -24.27 0.22
N ALA A 21 2.27 -24.27 0.05
CA ALA A 21 1.48 -23.10 0.34
C ALA A 21 1.51 -22.95 1.86
N LYS A 22 2.52 -22.22 2.37
CA LYS A 22 2.46 -21.63 3.70
C LYS A 22 1.16 -20.84 3.75
N SER A 23 0.15 -21.42 4.39
CA SER A 23 -1.05 -20.72 4.81
C SER A 23 -0.58 -19.57 5.68
N THR A 24 -0.50 -18.38 5.09
CA THR A 24 -0.41 -17.13 5.83
C THR A 24 -1.73 -17.03 6.59
N GLN A 25 -1.75 -17.60 7.79
CA GLN A 25 -2.88 -17.45 8.71
C GLN A 25 -3.10 -15.94 8.89
N SER A 26 -4.22 -15.46 8.34
CA SER A 26 -4.80 -14.17 8.70
C SER A 26 -4.84 -14.10 10.22
N LYS A 27 -4.07 -13.19 10.81
CA LYS A 27 -4.22 -12.91 12.23
C LYS A 27 -5.43 -11.99 12.35
N GLU A 28 -6.42 -12.44 13.11
CA GLU A 28 -7.47 -11.58 13.58
C GLU A 28 -6.81 -10.56 14.52
N VAL A 29 -6.62 -9.34 14.03
CA VAL A 29 -6.04 -8.28 14.84
C VAL A 29 -7.14 -7.82 15.77
N LYS A 30 -6.96 -8.04 17.08
CA LYS A 30 -7.82 -7.47 18.12
C LYS A 30 -7.66 -5.95 18.13
N THR A 31 -8.31 -5.27 17.18
CA THR A 31 -8.41 -3.81 17.16
C THR A 31 -9.44 -3.28 18.15
N ASN A 32 -10.19 -4.17 18.82
CA ASN A 32 -11.11 -3.83 19.90
C ASN A 32 -10.38 -3.35 21.18
N ASP A 33 -9.10 -3.70 21.36
CA ASP A 33 -8.29 -3.24 22.49
C ASP A 33 -7.47 -1.98 22.17
N MET A 34 -7.55 -1.45 20.94
CA MET A 34 -7.21 -0.04 20.71
C MET A 34 -8.31 0.79 21.32
N THR A 35 -8.21 0.91 22.64
CA THR A 35 -9.05 1.77 23.47
C THR A 35 -9.26 3.09 22.74
N THR A 36 -10.51 3.54 22.69
CA THR A 36 -10.85 4.91 22.34
C THR A 36 -10.10 5.78 23.35
N ILE A 37 -8.88 6.20 23.02
CA ILE A 37 -8.02 6.92 23.95
C ILE A 37 -8.66 8.29 24.11
N THR A 38 -9.47 8.37 25.15
CA THR A 38 -10.14 9.58 25.59
C THR A 38 -9.03 10.59 25.89
N LYS A 39 -9.14 11.78 25.29
CA LYS A 39 -8.23 12.93 25.45
C LYS A 39 -7.77 13.12 26.90
N LYS A 40 -6.63 12.54 27.28
CA LYS A 40 -5.88 12.89 28.50
C LYS A 40 -4.39 12.74 28.22
N ASP A 41 -3.76 13.87 27.95
CA ASP A 41 -2.31 14.14 28.00
C ASP A 41 -1.34 13.03 27.56
N LYS A 42 -1.60 12.40 26.40
CA LYS A 42 -0.53 11.65 25.72
C LYS A 42 0.41 12.67 25.07
N LYS A 43 1.67 12.70 25.52
CA LYS A 43 2.75 13.40 24.81
C LYS A 43 2.71 12.98 23.34
N LYS A 44 2.65 13.96 22.44
CA LYS A 44 2.69 13.72 21.00
C LYS A 44 3.92 12.86 20.68
N LYS A 45 3.72 11.67 20.13
CA LYS A 45 4.82 10.81 19.71
C LYS A 45 5.54 11.47 18.53
N VAL A 46 6.85 11.28 18.48
CA VAL A 46 7.69 11.68 17.34
C VAL A 46 7.61 10.55 16.31
N VAL A 47 7.05 10.85 15.14
CA VAL A 47 6.91 9.84 14.09
C VAL A 47 8.29 9.51 13.51
N THR A 48 8.61 8.23 13.47
CA THR A 48 9.85 7.69 12.91
C THR A 48 9.53 6.62 11.89
N GLY A 49 10.51 6.19 11.10
CA GLY A 49 10.32 5.10 10.17
C GLY A 49 11.21 5.18 8.96
N LEU A 50 10.83 4.44 7.93
CA LEU A 50 11.59 4.29 6.71
C LEU A 50 10.65 4.04 5.54
N VAL A 51 10.80 4.82 4.47
CA VAL A 51 10.22 4.53 3.17
C VAL A 51 11.36 4.14 2.23
N GLU A 52 11.24 2.96 1.62
CA GLU A 52 12.16 2.49 0.58
C GLU A 52 11.34 2.04 -0.63
N ALA A 53 11.61 2.65 -1.78
CA ALA A 53 10.88 2.35 -3.00
C ALA A 53 11.77 2.42 -4.24
N GLN A 54 11.30 1.80 -5.31
CA GLN A 54 11.78 1.96 -6.67
C GLN A 54 10.64 2.55 -7.48
N ILE A 55 10.79 3.80 -7.94
CA ILE A 55 9.79 4.55 -8.68
C ILE A 55 10.39 4.90 -10.03
N ASP A 56 9.81 4.39 -11.12
CA ASP A 56 10.34 4.63 -12.48
C ASP A 56 11.81 4.21 -12.62
N GLY A 57 12.13 3.05 -12.02
CA GLY A 57 13.50 2.51 -11.98
C GLY A 57 14.49 3.29 -11.12
N LYS A 58 14.06 4.35 -10.41
CA LYS A 58 14.90 5.17 -9.55
C LYS A 58 14.67 4.83 -8.07
N PRO A 59 15.73 4.71 -7.26
CA PRO A 59 15.59 4.54 -5.83
C PRO A 59 14.97 5.80 -5.21
N PHE A 60 14.01 5.59 -4.33
CA PHE A 60 13.35 6.62 -3.54
C PHE A 60 13.45 6.20 -2.06
N LYS A 61 13.92 7.11 -1.21
CA LYS A 61 14.11 6.85 0.21
C LYS A 61 13.68 8.05 1.05
N MET A 62 12.89 7.82 2.08
CA MET A 62 12.60 8.80 3.13
C MET A 62 12.92 8.17 4.49
N ASP A 63 13.84 8.77 5.25
CA ASP A 63 14.22 8.33 6.60
C ASP A 63 14.28 9.49 7.62
N ASN A 64 13.99 10.72 7.19
CA ASN A 64 13.98 11.91 8.04
C ASN A 64 12.66 12.69 7.88
N PHE A 65 11.65 12.30 8.66
CA PHE A 65 10.29 12.82 8.55
C PHE A 65 10.14 14.20 9.20
N ASP A 66 9.44 15.10 8.52
CA ASP A 66 9.04 16.40 9.06
C ASP A 66 7.87 16.23 10.04
N GLN A 67 8.15 16.50 11.31
CA GLN A 67 7.22 16.34 12.44
C GLN A 67 6.08 17.38 12.46
N LYS A 68 6.22 18.47 11.71
CA LYS A 68 5.23 19.55 11.63
C LYS A 68 4.21 19.29 10.52
N THR A 69 4.65 18.70 9.42
CA THR A 69 3.84 18.54 8.21
C THR A 69 3.36 17.12 7.96
N SER A 70 4.02 16.11 8.54
CA SER A 70 3.51 14.73 8.52
C SER A 70 2.23 14.61 9.35
N THR A 71 1.26 13.88 8.81
CA THR A 71 0.00 13.64 9.50
C THR A 71 0.09 12.41 10.38
N ASP A 72 -0.71 12.39 11.43
CA ASP A 72 -0.95 11.19 12.22
C ASP A 72 -1.63 10.11 11.35
N VAL A 73 -1.60 8.86 11.83
CA VAL A 73 -2.30 7.75 11.17
C VAL A 73 -3.76 7.82 11.55
N VAL A 74 -4.63 7.94 10.54
CA VAL A 74 -6.07 8.09 10.72
C VAL A 74 -6.76 6.76 10.54
N PHE A 75 -7.53 6.34 11.54
CA PHE A 75 -8.33 5.12 11.50
C PHE A 75 -9.80 5.47 11.21
N LEU A 76 -10.38 4.77 10.24
CA LEU A 76 -11.77 4.90 9.81
C LEU A 76 -12.44 3.54 9.94
N ASP A 77 -13.78 3.50 9.96
CA ASP A 77 -14.55 2.24 10.13
C ASP A 77 -14.07 1.13 9.20
N ASN A 78 -13.75 1.50 7.96
CA ASN A 78 -13.33 0.58 6.90
C ASN A 78 -12.05 1.06 6.21
N GLY A 79 -11.20 1.82 6.90
CA GLY A 79 -10.07 2.47 6.25
C GLY A 79 -8.93 2.91 7.16
N ILE A 80 -7.78 3.14 6.54
CA ILE A 80 -6.63 3.78 7.15
C ILE A 80 -6.06 4.82 6.18
N GLN A 81 -5.65 5.96 6.70
CA GLN A 81 -5.02 7.02 5.92
C GLN A 81 -3.82 7.59 6.64
N PHE A 82 -2.76 7.92 5.91
CA PHE A 82 -1.66 8.71 6.43
C PHE A 82 -0.90 9.41 5.31
N ARG A 83 -0.28 10.53 5.65
CA ARG A 83 0.64 11.29 4.81
C ARG A 83 1.93 11.53 5.58
N ILE A 84 3.05 11.16 4.99
CA ILE A 84 4.38 11.44 5.53
C ILE A 84 5.04 12.45 4.62
N ASN A 85 5.63 13.49 5.20
CA ASN A 85 6.50 14.43 4.49
C ASN A 85 7.91 14.29 5.06
N ASP A 86 8.93 14.39 4.21
CA ASP A 86 10.32 14.48 4.68
C ASP A 86 10.79 15.95 4.69
N VAL A 87 11.94 16.17 5.30
CA VAL A 87 12.58 17.50 5.35
C VAL A 87 12.98 18.04 3.97
N ASN A 88 13.07 17.16 2.95
CA ASN A 88 13.39 17.51 1.56
C ASN A 88 12.14 17.80 0.73
N LYS A 89 10.96 17.93 1.35
CA LYS A 89 9.67 18.18 0.69
C LYS A 89 9.18 17.04 -0.21
N GLN A 90 9.72 15.84 -0.03
CA GLN A 90 9.13 14.61 -0.56
C GLN A 90 7.90 14.25 0.26
N MET A 91 6.92 13.63 -0.37
CA MET A 91 5.69 13.22 0.31
C MET A 91 5.27 11.84 -0.16
N ILE A 92 4.73 11.05 0.76
CA ILE A 92 3.97 9.84 0.46
C ILE A 92 2.60 9.90 1.12
N LEU A 93 1.56 9.58 0.34
CA LEU A 93 0.18 9.50 0.77
C LEU A 93 -0.30 8.07 0.55
N VAL A 94 -0.87 7.48 1.60
CA VAL A 94 -1.49 6.16 1.56
C VAL A 94 -2.89 6.27 2.10
N ASN A 95 -3.86 5.85 1.29
CA ASN A 95 -5.22 5.59 1.73
C ASN A 95 -5.56 4.14 1.36
N MET A 96 -6.05 3.38 2.32
CA MET A 96 -6.57 2.03 2.06
C MET A 96 -7.97 1.93 2.63
N TYR A 97 -8.90 1.38 1.85
CA TYR A 97 -10.25 1.11 2.30
C TYR A 97 -10.66 -0.29 1.88
N ALA A 98 -11.19 -1.04 2.83
CA ALA A 98 -11.80 -2.34 2.60
C ALA A 98 -12.79 -2.61 3.73
N PRO A 99 -13.90 -3.32 3.47
CA PRO A 99 -14.67 -3.93 4.55
C PRO A 99 -13.72 -4.75 5.41
N ASP A 100 -13.74 -4.51 6.72
CA ASP A 100 -12.94 -5.26 7.69
C ASP A 100 -11.41 -5.10 7.54
N LEU A 101 -10.93 -4.01 6.93
CA LEU A 101 -9.49 -3.71 6.76
C LEU A 101 -8.68 -3.89 8.05
N LEU A 102 -9.26 -3.49 9.18
CA LEU A 102 -8.61 -3.50 10.49
C LEU A 102 -8.82 -4.81 11.28
N LYS A 103 -9.60 -5.75 10.74
CA LYS A 103 -9.86 -7.06 11.38
C LYS A 103 -8.97 -8.16 10.82
N HIS A 104 -8.63 -8.08 9.53
CA HIS A 104 -7.81 -9.09 8.86
C HIS A 104 -6.51 -8.47 8.36
N ILE A 105 -5.41 -8.77 9.02
CA ILE A 105 -4.06 -8.34 8.59
C ILE A 105 -3.18 -9.59 8.50
N PRO A 106 -2.44 -9.80 7.40
CA PRO A 106 -2.27 -8.88 6.27
C PRO A 106 -3.51 -8.77 5.36
N ILE A 107 -3.70 -7.61 4.74
CA ILE A 107 -4.72 -7.38 3.71
C ILE A 107 -4.13 -6.65 2.52
N ALA A 108 -4.43 -7.17 1.32
CA ALA A 108 -3.94 -6.67 0.05
C ALA A 108 -5.09 -6.12 -0.80
N ILE A 109 -4.91 -4.92 -1.36
CA ILE A 109 -5.89 -4.25 -2.21
C ILE A 109 -5.29 -3.98 -3.58
N SER A 110 -5.83 -4.64 -4.60
CA SER A 110 -5.37 -4.46 -5.99
C SER A 110 -6.13 -3.38 -6.76
N GLN A 111 -7.29 -2.96 -6.26
CA GLN A 111 -8.09 -1.92 -6.91
C GLN A 111 -7.53 -0.54 -6.54
N GLN A 112 -6.95 0.17 -7.51
CA GLN A 112 -6.40 1.51 -7.28
C GLN A 112 -7.42 2.60 -7.60
N SER A 113 -7.61 3.56 -6.68
CA SER A 113 -8.49 4.72 -6.88
C SER A 113 -8.08 5.55 -8.10
N SER A 114 -6.77 5.63 -8.39
CA SER A 114 -6.20 6.35 -9.54
C SER A 114 -6.64 5.79 -10.90
N ALA A 115 -7.08 4.52 -10.95
CA ALA A 115 -7.57 3.86 -12.16
C ALA A 115 -9.09 3.84 -12.29
N LEU A 116 -9.82 4.27 -11.25
CA LEU A 116 -11.28 4.37 -11.28
C LEU A 116 -11.71 5.62 -12.04
N LYS A 117 -12.87 5.54 -12.70
CA LYS A 117 -13.47 6.74 -13.31
C LYS A 117 -14.01 7.67 -12.22
N ILE A 118 -14.18 8.94 -12.58
CA ILE A 118 -14.79 9.94 -11.71
C ILE A 118 -16.16 9.42 -11.24
N GLY A 119 -16.41 9.43 -9.93
CA GLY A 119 -17.66 8.97 -9.33
C GLY A 119 -17.77 7.45 -9.11
N GLU A 120 -16.88 6.62 -9.66
CA GLU A 120 -16.83 5.19 -9.35
C GLU A 120 -16.16 4.92 -8.00
N ALA A 121 -15.19 5.76 -7.60
CA ALA A 121 -14.47 5.61 -6.34
C ALA A 121 -15.41 5.50 -5.13
N TYR A 122 -16.50 6.28 -5.10
CA TYR A 122 -17.48 6.24 -4.00
C TYR A 122 -18.40 5.01 -4.00
N LYS A 123 -18.42 4.22 -5.10
CA LYS A 123 -19.25 3.02 -5.24
C LYS A 123 -18.49 1.75 -4.88
N VAL A 124 -17.17 1.79 -4.96
CA VAL A 124 -16.32 0.64 -4.69
C VAL A 124 -15.98 0.60 -3.20
N LYS A 125 -16.28 -0.52 -2.55
CA LYS A 125 -16.04 -0.70 -1.10
C LYS A 125 -14.57 -0.97 -0.78
N THR A 126 -13.83 -1.54 -1.73
CA THR A 126 -12.43 -1.94 -1.54
C THR A 126 -11.54 -1.27 -2.58
N HIS A 127 -10.70 -0.34 -2.15
CA HIS A 127 -9.76 0.37 -3.01
C HIS A 127 -8.62 1.00 -2.20
N SER A 128 -7.49 1.24 -2.85
CA SER A 128 -6.35 1.95 -2.29
C SER A 128 -5.90 3.11 -3.16
N ARG A 129 -5.25 4.09 -2.56
CA ARG A 129 -4.54 5.18 -3.24
C ARG A 129 -3.16 5.31 -2.64
N LEU A 130 -2.15 5.19 -3.48
CA LEU A 130 -0.76 5.46 -3.16
C LEU A 130 -0.23 6.56 -4.08
N GLU A 131 0.25 7.65 -3.49
CA GLU A 131 0.89 8.74 -4.22
C GLU A 131 2.24 9.09 -3.60
N VAL A 132 3.22 9.34 -4.46
CA VAL A 132 4.56 9.80 -4.11
C VAL A 132 4.79 11.12 -4.81
N ILE A 133 5.13 12.16 -4.07
CA ILE A 133 5.57 13.43 -4.62
C ILE A 133 7.07 13.54 -4.50
N VAL A 134 7.72 13.74 -5.63
CA VAL A 134 9.13 14.11 -5.72
C VAL A 134 9.21 15.58 -6.14
N PRO A 135 9.90 16.45 -5.38
CA PRO A 135 10.13 17.82 -5.81
C PRO A 135 10.86 17.81 -7.15
N SER A 136 10.30 18.46 -8.17
CA SER A 136 11.05 18.67 -9.40
C SER A 136 12.02 19.85 -9.21
N GLY A 137 13.20 19.79 -9.83
CA GLY A 137 14.14 20.92 -9.84
C GLY A 137 13.62 22.16 -10.59
N LYS A 138 12.42 22.10 -11.17
CA LYS A 138 11.76 23.23 -11.85
C LYS A 138 10.73 23.87 -10.91
N TYR A 139 10.84 25.18 -10.74
CA TYR A 139 9.91 25.97 -9.92
C TYR A 139 8.46 25.69 -10.33
N LEU A 140 7.59 25.43 -9.34
CA LEU A 140 6.12 25.26 -9.44
C LEU A 140 5.57 23.94 -10.01
N GLN A 141 6.37 22.93 -10.34
CA GLN A 141 5.86 21.60 -10.71
C GLN A 141 6.36 20.53 -9.74
N SER A 142 5.46 19.98 -8.93
CA SER A 142 5.74 18.76 -8.16
C SER A 142 5.52 17.54 -9.07
N ASP A 143 6.50 16.64 -9.16
CA ASP A 143 6.35 15.40 -9.92
C ASP A 143 5.59 14.38 -9.06
N THR A 144 4.29 14.28 -9.30
CA THR A 144 3.42 13.37 -8.55
C THR A 144 3.29 12.05 -9.30
N LYS A 145 3.76 10.98 -8.68
CA LYS A 145 3.61 9.60 -9.18
C LYS A 145 2.54 8.90 -8.38
N ALA A 146 1.57 8.28 -9.04
CA ALA A 146 0.50 7.53 -8.38
C ALA A 146 0.53 6.07 -8.82
N LEU A 147 0.32 5.14 -7.90
CA LEU A 147 0.07 3.75 -8.26
C LEU A 147 -1.25 3.66 -9.03
N TYR A 148 -1.19 3.08 -10.23
CA TYR A 148 -2.32 3.00 -11.16
C TYR A 148 -2.82 1.57 -11.30
N GLN A 149 -1.92 0.59 -11.32
CA GLN A 149 -2.25 -0.84 -11.32
C GLN A 149 -1.33 -1.57 -10.33
N GLY A 150 -1.79 -2.70 -9.80
CA GLY A 150 -1.06 -3.48 -8.80
C GLY A 150 -1.67 -3.35 -7.42
N THR A 151 -0.89 -3.67 -6.40
CA THR A 151 -1.40 -3.96 -5.05
C THR A 151 -0.76 -3.05 -4.02
N VAL A 152 -1.57 -2.60 -3.05
CA VAL A 152 -1.12 -2.02 -1.78
C VAL A 152 -1.56 -2.96 -0.67
N SER A 153 -0.62 -3.38 0.17
CA SER A 153 -0.84 -4.31 1.28
C SER A 153 -0.56 -3.62 2.60
N LEU A 154 -1.45 -3.82 3.58
CA LEU A 154 -1.19 -3.55 4.98
C LEU A 154 -0.71 -4.87 5.58
N ASP A 155 0.59 -4.95 5.86
CA ASP A 155 1.24 -6.20 6.28
C ASP A 155 1.34 -6.32 7.80
N GLU A 156 1.43 -5.19 8.50
CA GLU A 156 1.52 -5.10 9.95
C GLU A 156 0.78 -3.87 10.45
N LEU A 157 0.03 -4.02 11.54
CA LEU A 157 -0.59 -2.91 12.26
C LEU A 157 -0.58 -3.20 13.77
N SER A 158 -0.01 -2.27 14.52
CA SER A 158 -0.04 -2.23 15.99
C SER A 158 -0.09 -0.77 16.46
N GLU A 159 -0.15 -0.54 17.77
CA GLU A 159 -0.19 0.82 18.35
C GLU A 159 1.02 1.70 18.01
N ASN A 160 2.14 1.08 17.66
CA ASN A 160 3.41 1.79 17.46
C ASN A 160 4.07 1.47 16.13
N ARG A 161 3.48 0.59 15.31
CA ARG A 161 4.11 0.12 14.08
C ARG A 161 3.07 -0.19 13.01
N LEU A 162 3.34 0.31 11.81
CA LEU A 162 2.57 0.07 10.62
C LEU A 162 3.52 -0.26 9.48
N VAL A 163 3.22 -1.32 8.75
CA VAL A 163 4.00 -1.73 7.57
C VAL A 163 3.06 -1.84 6.38
N VAL A 164 3.35 -1.04 5.36
CA VAL A 164 2.67 -1.10 4.06
C VAL A 164 3.67 -1.49 2.99
N THR A 165 3.31 -2.43 2.13
CA THR A 165 4.05 -2.73 0.91
C THR A 165 3.20 -2.43 -0.31
N PHE A 166 3.86 -2.14 -1.42
CA PHE A 166 3.19 -1.94 -2.69
C PHE A 166 4.04 -2.46 -3.84
N ASN A 167 3.35 -2.90 -4.89
CA ASN A 167 3.98 -3.35 -6.12
C ASN A 167 3.01 -3.20 -7.29
N GLY A 168 3.50 -2.68 -8.41
CA GLY A 168 2.73 -2.58 -9.64
C GLY A 168 3.25 -1.52 -10.59
N MET A 169 2.30 -0.88 -11.28
CA MET A 169 2.57 0.11 -12.31
C MET A 169 2.01 1.47 -11.91
N GLY A 170 2.88 2.47 -11.92
CA GLY A 170 2.60 3.86 -11.66
C GLY A 170 2.28 4.67 -12.89
N ILE A 171 1.75 5.87 -12.66
CA ILE A 171 1.51 6.90 -13.66
C ILE A 171 1.93 8.26 -13.11
N SER A 172 2.40 9.16 -13.99
CA SER A 172 2.66 10.55 -13.62
C SER A 172 1.37 11.36 -13.69
N LEU A 173 0.92 11.92 -12.56
CA LEU A 173 -0.25 12.79 -12.54
C LEU A 173 0.11 14.17 -13.12
N GLY A 174 -0.75 14.70 -13.99
CA GLY A 174 -0.56 16.03 -14.60
C GLY A 174 0.29 16.07 -15.88
N SER A 175 0.82 14.93 -16.36
CA SER A 175 1.48 14.87 -17.67
C SER A 175 0.47 14.88 -18.81
N THR A 176 0.70 15.73 -19.81
CA THR A 176 -0.06 15.78 -21.07
C THR A 176 0.43 14.79 -22.12
N LEU A 177 1.60 14.17 -21.90
CA LEU A 177 2.16 13.12 -22.75
C LEU A 177 1.42 11.79 -22.49
N LYS A 178 1.43 10.89 -23.48
CA LYS A 178 0.79 9.56 -23.39
C LYS A 178 1.09 8.91 -22.03
N LYS A 179 0.06 8.29 -21.45
CA LYS A 179 0.07 7.60 -20.14
C LYS A 179 1.05 6.42 -20.14
N GLU A 180 2.34 6.69 -20.13
CA GLU A 180 3.34 5.65 -19.96
C GLU A 180 3.32 5.21 -18.50
N LEU A 181 3.06 3.92 -18.35
CA LEU A 181 3.10 3.27 -17.06
C LEU A 181 4.54 2.86 -16.77
N PHE A 182 4.98 3.07 -15.53
CA PHE A 182 6.33 2.72 -15.07
C PHE A 182 6.25 1.83 -13.84
N PRO A 183 7.25 0.98 -13.56
CA PRO A 183 7.23 0.14 -12.36
C PRO A 183 7.29 1.00 -11.09
N MET A 184 6.46 0.63 -10.10
CA MET A 184 6.47 1.16 -8.75
C MET A 184 6.42 0.01 -7.75
N GLN A 185 7.41 -0.08 -6.89
CA GLN A 185 7.41 -1.04 -5.77
C GLN A 185 8.09 -0.44 -4.54
N GLY A 186 7.68 -0.86 -3.35
CA GLY A 186 8.31 -0.35 -2.15
C GLY A 186 7.68 -0.84 -0.86
N LYS A 187 8.27 -0.38 0.23
CA LYS A 187 7.89 -0.64 1.61
C LYS A 187 7.91 0.66 2.40
N ILE A 188 6.88 0.83 3.20
CA ILE A 188 6.68 1.94 4.12
C ILE A 188 6.61 1.34 5.51
N ILE A 189 7.50 1.76 6.38
CA ILE A 189 7.50 1.43 7.80
C ILE A 189 7.28 2.74 8.54
N LEU A 190 6.21 2.80 9.33
CA LEU A 190 5.95 3.86 10.28
C LEU A 190 6.07 3.29 11.68
N ASP A 191 6.89 3.93 12.51
CA ASP A 191 7.06 3.63 13.92
C ASP A 191 6.70 4.87 14.76
N SER A 192 6.25 4.66 16.00
CA SER A 192 6.01 5.74 16.98
C SER A 192 5.07 6.87 16.49
N PHE A 193 4.02 6.55 15.75
CA PHE A 193 3.04 7.52 15.27
C PHE A 193 1.89 7.74 16.29
N ASN A 194 1.24 8.90 16.21
CA ASN A 194 -0.06 9.08 16.87
C ASN A 194 -1.16 8.51 15.98
N VAL A 195 -2.23 8.05 16.63
CA VAL A 195 -3.43 7.58 15.96
C VAL A 195 -4.53 8.60 16.18
N TYR A 196 -5.20 8.97 15.10
CA TYR A 196 -6.45 9.72 15.17
C TYR A 196 -7.59 8.80 14.74
N ASP A 197 -8.45 8.46 15.71
CA ASP A 197 -9.46 7.43 15.54
C ASP A 197 -10.84 8.06 15.30
N PHE A 198 -11.40 7.82 14.11
CA PHE A 198 -12.72 8.27 13.67
C PHE A 198 -13.70 7.11 13.52
N ARG A 199 -13.37 5.93 14.03
CA ARG A 199 -14.30 4.78 14.02
C ARG A 199 -15.50 5.06 14.94
N THR A 200 -16.69 4.62 14.53
CA THR A 200 -17.95 4.76 15.29
C THR A 200 -18.44 3.44 15.86
#